data_AF-A0A6A8ACG2-F1
#
_entry.id   AF-A0A6A8ACG2-F1
#
_cell.length_a   1.000
_cell.length_b   1.000
_cell.length_c   1.000
_cell.angle_alpha   90.00
_cell.angle_beta   90.00
_cell.angle_gamma   90.00
#
_symmetry.space_group_name_H-M   'P 1'
#
loop_
_entity.id
_entity.type
_entity.pdbx_description
1 polymer ?
#
loop_
_entity_poly.entity_id
_entity_poly.type
_entity_poly.pdbx_seq_one_letter_code
_entity_poly.pdbx_strand_id
1 'polypeptide(L)' 'MDDVTAAIFTDQDLEILPPEHGAGANGEAEPCLCCGSAHVALDEDGCGICDQCLSP' A
#
# COMPACT_ATOMS: atom_id res chain seq x y z
N MET A 1 32.75 -8.81 14.41
CA MET A 1 32.39 -7.48 14.95
C MET A 1 32.17 -6.63 13.73
N ASP A 2 30.94 -6.69 13.26
CA ASP A 2 30.51 -6.42 11.90
C ASP A 2 29.77 -5.10 11.96
N ASP A 3 30.36 -4.02 11.42
CA ASP A 3 29.65 -2.82 10.95
C ASP A 3 30.65 -1.80 10.35
N VAL A 4 31.26 -2.11 9.20
CA VAL A 4 32.18 -1.17 8.50
C VAL A 4 31.52 -0.49 7.29
N THR A 5 30.19 -0.59 7.19
CA THR A 5 29.41 -0.06 6.07
C THR A 5 28.34 0.95 6.48
N ALA A 6 27.99 1.07 7.77
CA ALA A 6 26.97 2.04 8.20
C ALA A 6 27.48 3.50 8.31
N ALA A 7 28.78 3.75 8.11
CA ALA A 7 29.39 5.07 8.32
C ALA A 7 29.74 5.82 7.03
N ILE A 8 29.25 5.40 5.87
CA ILE A 8 29.59 6.06 4.59
C ILE A 8 28.50 7.05 4.13
N PHE A 9 27.24 6.87 4.55
CA PHE A 9 26.10 7.72 4.17
C PHE A 9 25.31 8.13 5.40
N THR A 10 24.96 9.41 5.49
CA THR A 10 24.07 9.91 6.53
C THR A 10 22.61 9.74 6.10
N ASP A 11 21.66 9.77 7.04
CA ASP A 11 20.22 9.69 6.74
C ASP A 11 19.76 10.80 5.76
N GLN A 12 20.44 11.94 5.78
CA GLN A 12 20.21 13.05 4.83
C GLN A 12 20.68 12.75 3.39
N ASP A 13 21.54 11.75 3.20
CA ASP A 13 22.02 11.30 1.90
C ASP A 13 21.09 10.24 1.26
N LEU A 14 20.01 9.83 1.95
CA LEU A 14 19.06 8.82 1.48
C LEU A 14 17.71 9.47 1.13
N GLU A 15 17.19 9.17 -0.06
CA GLU A 15 15.85 9.58 -0.47
C GLU A 15 14.96 8.34 -0.65
N ILE A 16 13.75 8.37 -0.05
CA ILE A 16 12.74 7.32 -0.24
C ILE A 16 12.03 7.57 -1.56
N LEU A 17 12.33 6.74 -2.57
CA LEU A 17 11.59 6.78 -3.82
C LEU A 17 10.18 6.18 -3.62
N PRO A 18 9.13 6.80 -4.17
CA PRO A 18 7.82 6.19 -4.19
C PRO A 18 7.87 4.88 -5.03
N PRO A 19 7.03 3.89 -4.71
CA PRO A 19 6.95 2.67 -5.51
C PRO A 19 6.61 3.01 -6.97
N GLU A 20 7.13 2.22 -7.91
CA GLU A 20 6.78 2.38 -9.31
C GLU A 20 5.26 2.26 -9.46
N HIS A 21 4.60 3.35 -9.87
CA HIS A 21 3.19 3.32 -10.23
C HIS A 21 3.06 2.51 -11.52
N GLY A 22 2.92 1.18 -11.38
CA GLY A 22 2.43 0.34 -12.46
C GLY A 22 1.11 0.92 -12.93
N ALA A 23 0.94 1.08 -14.24
CA ALA A 23 -0.24 1.66 -14.88
C ALA A 23 -1.54 0.82 -14.71
N GLY A 24 -1.64 0.00 -13.65
CA GLY A 24 -2.81 -0.77 -13.26
C GLY A 24 -3.55 -0.23 -12.03
N ALA A 25 -2.96 0.70 -11.25
CA ALA A 25 -3.62 1.25 -10.06
C ALA A 25 -4.69 2.31 -10.38
N ASN A 26 -5.12 2.44 -11.64
CA ASN A 26 -6.12 3.40 -12.08
C ASN A 26 -7.35 2.67 -12.62
N GLY A 27 -8.18 2.18 -11.70
CA GLY A 27 -9.62 2.04 -11.98
C GLY A 27 -10.19 0.64 -12.17
N GLU A 28 -9.45 -0.43 -11.85
CA GLU A 28 -10.14 -1.67 -11.50
C GLU A 28 -10.59 -1.56 -10.04
N ALA A 29 -11.91 -1.51 -9.83
CA ALA A 29 -12.46 -1.60 -8.48
C ALA A 29 -12.12 -3.00 -7.96
N GLU A 30 -11.07 -3.10 -7.14
CA GLU A 30 -10.67 -4.37 -6.57
C GLU A 30 -11.85 -4.95 -5.77
N PRO A 31 -12.19 -6.24 -5.95
CA PRO A 31 -13.28 -6.84 -5.23
C PRO A 31 -12.95 -6.88 -3.73
N CYS A 32 -13.95 -6.58 -2.89
CA CYS A 32 -13.81 -6.71 -1.45
C CYS A 32 -13.30 -8.12 -1.09
N LEU A 33 -12.19 -8.21 -0.34
CA LEU A 33 -11.57 -9.49 0.05
C LEU A 33 -12.48 -10.33 0.97
N CYS A 34 -13.47 -9.72 1.61
CA CYS A 34 -14.41 -10.41 2.51
C CYS A 34 -15.60 -11.02 1.75
N CYS A 35 -16.26 -10.25 0.89
CA CYS A 35 -17.51 -10.65 0.23
C CYS A 35 -17.41 -10.81 -1.30
N GLY A 36 -16.27 -10.46 -1.89
CA GLY A 36 -16.00 -10.56 -3.33
C GLY A 36 -16.69 -9.50 -4.20
N SER A 37 -17.34 -8.49 -3.60
CA SER A 37 -18.08 -7.48 -4.35
C SER A 37 -17.14 -6.43 -4.95
N ALA A 38 -17.18 -6.24 -6.28
CA ALA A 38 -16.38 -5.26 -7.02
C ALA A 38 -17.05 -3.88 -7.21
N HIS A 39 -18.25 -3.69 -6.68
CA HIS A 39 -19.06 -2.46 -6.86
C HIS A 39 -19.20 -1.63 -5.58
N VAL A 40 -18.39 -1.93 -4.57
CA VAL A 40 -18.46 -1.28 -3.25
C VAL A 40 -17.25 -0.37 -3.09
N ALA A 41 -17.46 0.78 -2.45
CA ALA A 41 -16.36 1.60 -1.97
C ALA A 41 -15.51 0.73 -1.03
N LEU A 42 -14.22 0.63 -1.33
CA LEU A 42 -13.25 0.05 -0.42
C LEU A 42 -12.91 1.10 0.63
N ASP A 43 -12.63 0.62 1.83
CA ASP A 43 -12.22 1.45 2.96
C ASP A 43 -10.97 2.28 2.64
N GLU A 44 -10.92 3.51 3.16
CA GLU A 44 -9.87 4.50 2.88
C GLU A 44 -8.49 4.06 3.40
N ASP A 45 -8.45 3.10 4.34
CA ASP A 45 -7.21 2.48 4.82
C ASP A 45 -6.57 1.52 3.79
N GLY A 46 -7.22 1.28 2.64
CA GLY A 46 -6.66 0.49 1.53
C GLY A 46 -6.55 -1.00 1.85
N CYS A 47 -7.25 -1.50 2.86
CA CYS A 47 -7.25 -2.91 3.25
C CYS A 47 -7.99 -3.83 2.25
N GLY A 48 -8.66 -3.26 1.25
CA GLY A 48 -9.43 -4.04 0.27
C GLY A 48 -10.71 -4.64 0.85
N ILE A 49 -11.27 -4.06 1.92
CA ILE A 49 -12.56 -4.47 2.53
C ILE A 49 -13.55 -3.32 2.39
N CYS A 50 -14.82 -3.61 2.13
CA CYS A 50 -15.85 -2.59 2.02
C CYS A 50 -16.48 -2.20 3.37
N ASP A 51 -17.02 -0.99 3.44
CA ASP A 51 -17.69 -0.43 4.63
C ASP A 51 -18.78 -1.35 5.19
N GLN A 52 -19.51 -2.07 4.33
CA GLN A 52 -20.57 -2.98 4.75
C GLN A 52 -20.05 -4.17 5.55
N CYS A 53 -18.85 -4.67 5.23
CA CYS A 53 -18.23 -5.77 5.96
C CYS A 53 -17.54 -5.30 7.24
N LEU A 54 -17.21 -4.00 7.34
CA LEU A 54 -16.63 -3.38 8.53
C LEU A 54 -17.70 -2.92 9.53
N SER A 55 -18.94 -2.75 9.05
CA SER A 55 -20.09 -2.47 9.90
C SER A 55 -20.43 -3.70 10.77
N PRO A 56 -20.74 -3.53 12.07
CA PRO A 56 -21.02 -4.63 12.99
C PRO A 56 -22.33 -5.39 12.70
#